data_AF-G7M2D7-F1
#
_entry.id   AF-G7M2D7-F1
#
_cell.length_a   1.000
_cell.length_b   1.000
_cell.length_c   1.000
_cell.angle_alpha   90.00
_cell.angle_beta   90.00
_cell.angle_gamma   90.00
#
_symmetry.space_group_name_H-M   'P 1'
#
loop_
_entity.id
_entity.type
_entity.pdbx_description
1 polymer ?
#
loop_
_entity_poly.entity_id
_entity_poly.type
_entity_poly.pdbx_seq_one_letter_code
_entity_poly.pdbx_strand_id
1 'polypeptide(L)'
;MATERDFRYFIERYGEDGASDKFEGACYNMLKHKYPYIDVSRIKENPGDEGIDVYVGDFNGPIDVYQCKFYMNKLHYENINKSLERAVNNKYYKLNEWYLVIPKRLDIKEKKTWSNWKENKEKNIQ
;
A
#
# COMPACT_ATOMS: atom_id res chain seq x y z
N MET A 1 -14.10 24.32 17.72
CA MET A 1 -13.83 22.87 17.71
C MET A 1 -13.31 22.54 16.33
N ALA A 2 -12.05 22.13 16.20
CA ALA A 2 -11.56 21.61 14.92
C ALA A 2 -12.28 20.29 14.67
N THR A 3 -13.06 20.22 13.60
CA THR A 3 -13.66 18.96 13.15
C THR A 3 -12.51 17.99 12.89
N GLU A 4 -12.49 16.85 13.57
CA GLU A 4 -11.51 15.80 13.29
C GLU A 4 -11.71 15.38 11.83
N ARG A 5 -10.77 15.75 10.97
CA ARG A 5 -10.80 15.39 9.55
C ARG A 5 -10.02 14.11 9.38
N ASP A 6 -10.73 13.03 9.06
CA ASP A 6 -10.09 11.82 8.59
C ASP A 6 -9.96 11.83 7.05
N PHE A 7 -9.53 10.70 6.50
CA PHE A 7 -9.30 10.56 5.07
C PHE A 7 -10.57 10.71 4.19
N ARG A 8 -11.79 10.74 4.77
CA ARG A 8 -13.02 11.08 4.02
C ARG A 8 -12.94 12.48 3.40
N TYR A 9 -12.15 13.37 3.99
CA TYR A 9 -11.86 14.68 3.43
C TYR A 9 -11.33 14.62 1.98
N PHE A 10 -10.60 13.56 1.62
CA PHE A 10 -10.12 13.41 0.25
C PHE A 10 -11.25 13.11 -0.73
N ILE A 11 -12.26 12.33 -0.32
CA ILE A 11 -13.46 12.07 -1.14
C ILE A 11 -14.24 13.36 -1.35
N GLU A 12 -14.49 14.10 -0.27
CA GLU A 12 -15.27 15.35 -0.30
C GLU A 12 -14.65 16.39 -1.25
N ARG A 13 -13.32 16.43 -1.31
CA ARG A 13 -12.60 17.46 -2.08
C ARG A 13 -12.23 17.04 -3.50
N TYR A 14 -12.00 15.76 -3.75
CA TYR A 14 -11.40 15.28 -5.00
C TYR A 14 -12.17 14.14 -5.67
N GLY A 15 -13.31 13.70 -5.11
CA GLY A 15 -14.02 12.50 -5.56
C GLY A 15 -13.27 11.22 -5.20
N GLU A 16 -13.85 10.05 -5.51
CA GLU A 16 -13.24 8.76 -5.14
C GLU A 16 -11.90 8.51 -5.83
N ASP A 17 -11.81 8.74 -7.14
CA ASP A 17 -10.57 8.55 -7.91
C ASP A 17 -9.47 9.49 -7.42
N GLY A 18 -9.81 10.78 -7.23
CA GLY A 18 -8.88 11.77 -6.71
C GLY A 18 -8.49 11.51 -5.26
N ALA A 19 -9.34 10.85 -4.47
CA ALA A 19 -9.02 10.50 -3.10
C ALA A 19 -7.94 9.42 -3.01
N SER A 20 -7.96 8.44 -3.92
CA SER A 20 -6.94 7.39 -3.98
C SER A 20 -5.55 7.96 -4.26
N ASP A 21 -5.41 8.84 -5.26
CA ASP A 21 -4.16 9.54 -5.57
C ASP A 21 -3.65 10.37 -4.39
N LYS A 22 -4.55 11.11 -3.73
CA LYS A 22 -4.18 11.95 -2.58
C LYS A 22 -3.77 11.13 -1.37
N PHE A 23 -4.38 9.97 -1.17
CA PHE A 23 -3.98 9.03 -0.13
C PHE A 23 -2.59 8.44 -0.38
N GLU A 24 -2.31 8.00 -1.61
CA GLU A 24 -0.97 7.54 -1.98
C GLU A 24 0.09 8.63 -1.74
N GLY A 25 -0.18 9.88 -2.16
CA GLY A 25 0.70 11.01 -1.89
C GLY A 25 0.92 11.27 -0.39
N ALA A 26 -0.12 11.09 0.44
CA ALA A 26 0.00 11.20 1.89
C ALA A 26 0.86 10.06 2.48
N CYS A 27 0.68 8.83 2.01
CA CYS A 27 1.51 7.68 2.41
C CYS A 27 2.98 7.88 2.02
N TYR A 28 3.25 8.34 0.79
CA TYR A 28 4.59 8.70 0.34
C TYR A 28 5.25 9.71 1.28
N ASN A 29 4.55 10.82 1.56
CA ASN A 29 5.07 11.85 2.46
C ASN A 29 5.33 11.29 3.86
N MET A 30 4.40 10.51 4.42
CA MET A 30 4.58 9.87 5.73
C MET A 30 5.83 8.98 5.75
N LEU A 31 6.04 8.15 4.72
CA LEU A 31 7.19 7.25 4.62
C LEU A 31 8.50 8.03 4.48
N LYS A 32 8.52 9.09 3.68
CA LYS A 32 9.70 9.97 3.54
C LYS A 32 10.10 10.63 4.87
N HIS A 33 9.12 11.02 5.69
CA HIS A 33 9.39 11.54 7.03
C HIS A 33 9.86 10.45 8.00
N LYS A 34 9.32 9.22 7.88
CA LYS A 34 9.71 8.06 8.69
C LYS A 34 11.13 7.58 8.37
N TYR A 35 11.54 7.67 7.11
CA TYR A 35 12.83 7.19 6.60
C TYR A 35 13.64 8.33 5.96
N PRO A 36 14.13 9.31 6.73
CA PRO A 36 14.74 10.52 6.18
C PRO A 36 16.09 10.31 5.47
N TYR A 37 16.73 9.15 5.67
CA TYR A 37 18.06 8.83 5.14
C TYR A 37 18.08 7.62 4.19
N ILE A 38 16.91 7.09 3.82
CA ILE A 38 16.76 5.99 2.88
C ILE A 38 15.96 6.51 1.69
N ASP A 39 16.24 6.03 0.48
CA ASP A 39 15.43 6.41 -0.67
C ASP A 39 13.97 5.96 -0.47
N VAL A 40 13.06 6.88 -0.71
CA VAL A 40 11.61 6.67 -0.69
C VAL A 40 11.07 7.29 -1.97
N SER A 41 10.47 6.45 -2.80
CA SER A 41 10.09 6.83 -4.16
C SER A 41 8.75 6.21 -4.57
N ARG A 42 8.07 6.90 -5.49
CA ARG A 42 6.85 6.43 -6.16
C ARG A 42 7.19 6.02 -7.57
N ILE A 43 6.59 4.94 -8.06
CA ILE A 43 6.75 4.53 -9.46
C ILE A 43 5.51 4.97 -10.22
N LYS A 44 5.70 5.72 -11.30
CA LYS A 44 4.60 6.04 -12.21
C LYS A 44 4.19 4.77 -12.93
N GLU A 45 2.90 4.45 -12.91
CA GLU A 45 2.35 3.39 -13.75
C GLU A 45 2.69 3.67 -15.22
N ASN A 46 3.58 2.87 -15.79
CA ASN A 46 3.72 2.75 -17.24
C ASN A 46 2.77 1.61 -17.66
N PRO A 47 2.00 1.70 -18.76
CA PRO A 47 1.13 0.61 -19.18
C PRO A 47 1.96 -0.68 -19.41
N GLY A 48 1.90 -1.61 -18.46
CA GLY A 48 2.70 -2.84 -18.46
C GLY A 48 3.69 -2.98 -17.29
N ASP A 49 3.91 -1.95 -16.46
CA ASP A 49 4.91 -1.98 -15.40
C ASP A 49 4.30 -2.01 -13.98
N GLU A 50 4.61 -3.11 -13.27
CA GLU A 50 5.16 -3.16 -11.91
C GLU A 50 4.25 -2.84 -10.70
N GLY A 51 3.25 -1.96 -10.82
CA GLY A 51 2.17 -1.80 -9.83
C GLY A 51 2.56 -1.49 -8.37
N ILE A 52 3.75 -0.94 -8.11
CA ILE A 52 4.17 -0.46 -6.80
C ILE A 52 3.72 0.99 -6.61
N ASP A 53 3.02 1.27 -5.50
CA ASP A 53 2.64 2.64 -5.17
C ASP A 53 3.83 3.41 -4.55
N VAL A 54 4.45 2.86 -3.49
CA VAL A 54 5.65 3.44 -2.85
C VAL A 54 6.64 2.33 -2.49
N TYR A 55 7.94 2.56 -2.66
CA TYR A 55 8.99 1.70 -2.11
C TYR A 55 9.98 2.47 -1.22
N VAL A 56 10.66 1.73 -0.34
CA VAL A 56 11.76 2.20 0.50
C VAL A 56 12.98 1.30 0.27
N GLY A 57 14.12 1.89 -0.10
CA GLY A 57 15.36 1.16 -0.41
C GLY A 57 15.90 1.48 -1.80
N ASP A 58 16.80 0.62 -2.30
CA ASP A 58 17.46 0.74 -3.60
C ASP A 58 17.29 -0.58 -4.37
N PHE A 59 16.95 -0.54 -5.67
CA PHE A 59 16.77 -1.73 -6.51
C PHE A 59 18.03 -2.58 -6.71
N ASN A 60 19.22 -2.05 -6.41
CA ASN A 60 20.45 -2.84 -6.32
C ASN A 60 20.46 -3.79 -5.11
N GLY A 61 19.50 -3.67 -4.20
CA GLY A 61 19.27 -4.55 -3.06
C GLY A 61 17.79 -4.88 -2.85
N PRO A 62 17.47 -5.60 -1.76
CA PRO A 62 16.09 -5.81 -1.35
C PRO A 62 15.41 -4.50 -0.97
N ILE A 63 14.14 -4.33 -1.35
CA ILE A 63 13.33 -3.15 -1.03
C ILE A 63 12.07 -3.50 -0.23
N ASP A 64 11.58 -2.54 0.53
CA ASP A 64 10.26 -2.63 1.13
C ASP A 64 9.23 -1.99 0.19
N VAL A 65 8.13 -2.71 -0.06
CA VAL A 65 7.03 -2.23 -0.91
C VAL A 65 5.82 -1.88 -0.05
N TYR A 66 5.28 -0.68 -0.24
CA TYR A 66 4.09 -0.17 0.41
C TYR A 66 2.97 0.01 -0.60
N GLN A 67 2.02 -0.92 -0.62
CA GLN A 67 0.81 -0.81 -1.43
C GLN A 67 -0.25 0.00 -0.68
N CYS A 68 -0.53 1.20 -1.19
CA CYS A 68 -1.52 2.13 -0.71
C CYS A 68 -2.88 1.84 -1.37
N LYS A 69 -3.88 1.45 -0.59
CA LYS A 69 -5.24 1.23 -1.09
C LYS A 69 -6.24 2.04 -0.31
N PHE A 70 -7.02 2.86 -1.02
CA PHE A 70 -8.04 3.72 -0.43
C PHE A 70 -9.33 2.96 -0.10
N TYR A 71 -9.22 1.94 0.77
CA TYR A 71 -10.35 1.11 1.19
C TYR A 71 -10.99 1.65 2.47
N MET A 72 -11.94 2.58 2.32
CA MET A 72 -12.69 3.15 3.44
C MET A 72 -13.74 2.18 4.01
N ASN A 73 -14.28 1.28 3.18
CA ASN A 73 -15.41 0.41 3.55
C ASN A 73 -15.00 -1.05 3.76
N LYS A 74 -14.51 -1.73 2.71
CA LYS A 74 -14.13 -3.14 2.76
C LYS A 74 -12.82 -3.38 2.03
N LEU A 75 -12.06 -4.39 2.48
CA LEU A 75 -10.87 -4.84 1.77
C LEU A 75 -11.26 -5.66 0.55
N HIS A 76 -10.62 -5.38 -0.58
CA HIS A 76 -10.78 -6.13 -1.82
C HIS A 76 -9.64 -7.14 -1.96
N TYR A 77 -9.79 -8.32 -1.37
CA TYR A 77 -8.74 -9.33 -1.27
C TYR A 77 -8.22 -9.83 -2.63
N GLU A 78 -9.04 -9.82 -3.68
CA GLU A 78 -8.58 -10.15 -5.04
C GLU A 78 -7.54 -9.15 -5.55
N ASN A 79 -7.77 -7.85 -5.33
CA ASN A 79 -6.84 -6.80 -5.73
C ASN A 79 -5.58 -6.81 -4.87
N ILE A 80 -5.73 -7.11 -3.57
CA ILE A 80 -4.62 -7.28 -2.63
C ILE A 80 -3.75 -8.47 -3.07
N ASN A 81 -4.36 -9.61 -3.40
CA ASN A 81 -3.65 -10.79 -3.91
C ASN A 81 -2.84 -10.48 -5.16
N LYS A 82 -3.48 -9.88 -6.17
CA LYS A 82 -2.81 -9.52 -7.43
C LYS A 82 -1.67 -8.53 -7.22
N SER A 83 -1.77 -7.62 -6.25
CA SER A 83 -0.70 -6.71 -5.89
C SER A 83 0.47 -7.44 -5.23
N LEU A 84 0.22 -8.27 -4.22
CA LEU A 84 1.27 -9.05 -3.55
C LEU A 84 1.97 -9.99 -4.53
N GLU A 85 1.22 -10.71 -5.36
CA GLU A 85 1.78 -11.65 -6.34
C GLU A 85 2.67 -10.95 -7.37
N ARG A 86 2.30 -9.73 -7.80
CA ARG A 86 3.18 -8.91 -8.65
C ARG A 86 4.44 -8.48 -7.92
N ALA A 87 4.33 -8.10 -6.64
CA ALA A 87 5.47 -7.64 -5.88
C ALA A 87 6.49 -8.76 -5.59
N VAL A 88 5.99 -9.97 -5.31
CA VAL A 88 6.82 -11.16 -5.04
C VAL A 88 7.52 -11.65 -6.31
N ASN A 89 6.81 -11.69 -7.43
CA ASN A 89 7.34 -12.25 -8.70
C ASN A 89 7.95 -11.17 -9.60
N ASN A 90 8.35 -10.02 -9.03
CA ASN A 90 8.91 -8.94 -9.80
C ASN A 90 10.34 -9.29 -10.27
N LYS A 91 10.67 -8.94 -11.52
CA LYS A 91 11.96 -9.26 -12.14
C LYS A 91 13.01 -8.13 -12.04
N TYR A 92 12.60 -6.93 -11.64
CA TYR A 92 13.45 -5.74 -11.60
C TYR A 92 13.95 -5.38 -10.20
N TYR A 93 13.33 -5.91 -9.15
CA TYR A 93 13.79 -5.75 -7.78
C TYR A 93 13.58 -7.02 -6.97
N LYS A 94 14.31 -7.13 -5.85
CA LYS A 94 14.08 -8.16 -4.85
C LYS A 94 13.19 -7.58 -3.74
N LEU A 95 12.08 -8.26 -3.44
CA LEU A 95 11.21 -7.87 -2.34
C LEU A 95 11.85 -8.27 -1.00
N ASN A 96 11.88 -7.34 -0.04
CA ASN A 96 12.21 -7.59 1.37
C ASN A 96 10.92 -7.79 2.18
N GLU A 97 10.13 -6.73 2.32
CA GLU A 97 8.85 -6.73 3.02
C GLU A 97 7.76 -6.10 2.17
N TRP A 98 6.52 -6.56 2.33
CA TRP A 98 5.35 -6.01 1.65
C TRP A 98 4.30 -5.55 2.66
N TYR A 99 3.87 -4.30 2.52
CA TYR A 99 2.94 -3.64 3.42
C TYR A 99 1.68 -3.22 2.68
N LEU A 100 0.52 -3.54 3.26
CA LEU A 100 -0.76 -2.94 2.88
C LEU A 100 -1.03 -1.71 3.75
N VAL A 101 -1.17 -0.54 3.13
CA VAL A 101 -1.50 0.72 3.79
C VAL A 101 -2.92 1.12 3.42
N ILE A 102 -3.79 1.27 4.43
CA ILE A 102 -5.22 1.59 4.25
C ILE A 102 -5.65 2.74 5.18
N PRO A 103 -6.58 3.60 4.75
CA PRO A 103 -7.13 4.71 5.55
C PRO A 103 -8.20 4.23 6.55
N LYS A 104 -8.16 2.97 6.99
CA LYS A 104 -9.21 2.32 7.78
C LYS A 104 -8.63 1.56 8.97
N ARG A 105 -9.28 1.69 10.12
CA ARG A 105 -9.08 0.77 11.26
C ARG A 105 -9.94 -0.49 11.05
N LEU A 106 -9.31 -1.66 11.10
CA LEU A 106 -10.02 -2.93 11.00
C LEU A 106 -10.70 -3.26 12.32
N ASP A 107 -11.94 -3.76 12.25
CA ASP A 107 -12.58 -4.36 13.42
C ASP A 107 -11.98 -5.75 13.74
N ILE A 108 -12.45 -6.38 14.82
CA ILE A 108 -11.94 -7.69 15.26
C ILE A 108 -12.16 -8.79 14.20
N LYS A 109 -13.31 -8.79 13.51
CA LYS A 109 -13.62 -9.79 12.48
C LYS A 109 -12.75 -9.58 11.25
N GLU A 110 -12.63 -8.34 10.79
CA GLU A 110 -11.78 -7.97 9.67
C GLU A 110 -10.31 -8.25 9.96
N LYS A 111 -9.85 -7.97 11.19
CA LYS A 111 -8.50 -8.28 11.63
C LYS A 111 -8.24 -9.79 11.64
N LYS A 112 -9.21 -10.60 12.08
CA LYS A 112 -9.10 -12.07 12.02
C LYS A 112 -9.02 -12.56 10.58
N THR A 113 -9.86 -12.04 9.67
CA THR A 113 -9.80 -12.38 8.25
C THR A 113 -8.45 -11.99 7.63
N TRP A 114 -7.94 -10.80 7.95
CA TRP A 114 -6.61 -10.35 7.52
C TRP A 114 -5.51 -11.28 8.02
N SER A 115 -5.53 -11.66 9.30
CA SER A 115 -4.53 -12.56 9.87
C SER A 115 -4.55 -13.94 9.19
N ASN A 116 -5.74 -14.51 8.97
CA ASN A 116 -5.86 -15.79 8.26
C ASN A 116 -5.36 -15.69 6.81
N TRP A 117 -5.72 -14.60 6.13
CA TRP A 117 -5.24 -14.34 4.77
C TRP A 117 -3.72 -14.24 4.72
N LYS A 118 -3.12 -13.48 5.64
CA LYS A 118 -1.68 -13.29 5.74
C LYS A 118 -0.96 -14.63 5.97
N GLU A 119 -1.42 -15.41 6.95
CA GLU A 119 -0.82 -16.72 7.27
C GLU A 119 -0.89 -17.68 6.07
N ASN A 120 -2.01 -17.67 5.33
CA ASN A 120 -2.14 -18.47 4.12
C ASN A 120 -1.16 -18.01 3.03
N LYS A 121 -0.88 -16.72 2.90
CA LYS A 121 0.08 -16.22 1.90
C LYS A 121 1.52 -16.52 2.28
N GLU A 122 1.89 -16.36 3.55
CA GLU A 122 3.24 -16.71 4.05
C GLU A 122 3.57 -18.20 3.88
N LYS A 123 2.57 -19.10 3.95
CA LYS A 123 2.76 -20.53 3.70
C LYS A 123 2.93 -20.90 2.21
N ASN A 124 2.36 -20.10 1.31
CA ASN A 124 2.30 -20.41 -0.12
C ASN A 124 3.31 -19.61 -0.96
N ILE A 125 3.91 -18.58 -0.38
CA ILE A 125 5.03 -17.83 -0.97
C ILE A 125 6.29 -18.44 -0.36
N GLN A 126 6.84 -19.45 -1.04
CA GLN A 126 8.09 -20.11 -0.69
C GLN A 126 8.98 -20.21 -1.92
#